data_AF-A0A7K4LA65-F1
#
_entry.id   AF-A0A7K4LA65-F1
#
_cell.length_a   1.000
_cell.length_b   1.000
_cell.length_c   1.000
_cell.angle_alpha   90.00
_cell.angle_beta   90.00
_cell.angle_gamma   90.00
#
_symmetry.space_group_name_H-M   'P 1'
#
loop_
_entity.id
_entity.type
_entity.pdbx_description
1 polymer ?
#
loop_
_entity_poly.entity_id
_entity_poly.type
_entity_poly.pdbx_seq_one_letter_code
_entity_poly.pdbx_strand_id
1 'polypeptide(L)'
;HPQPEREGTFHRGLGLNLTSGQYTAPITGYYTFAATLHIVHQGHQRKGRQCGRNRLRVLICVQSLCQRHSSLETVSRLESSGDLVTVSVNGVLYLQAGQYASVFVDNAARSPLTVQSGSGFSAVLLGE
;
A
#
# COMPACT_ATOMS: atom_id res chain seq x y z
N HIS A 1 9.46 15.98 29.79
CA HIS A 1 8.40 16.37 28.82
C HIS A 1 8.54 15.46 27.60
N PRO A 2 7.68 14.44 27.41
CA PRO A 2 7.79 13.56 26.25
C PRO A 2 7.13 14.19 25.02
N GLN A 3 7.64 13.83 23.84
CA GLN A 3 7.38 14.40 22.51
C GLN A 3 6.00 14.02 21.94
N PRO A 4 5.44 14.81 20.99
CA PRO A 4 4.11 14.58 20.46
C PRO A 4 4.09 13.37 19.51
N GLU A 5 3.13 12.48 19.75
CA GLU A 5 2.72 11.42 18.84
C GLU A 5 2.31 12.06 17.50
N ARG A 6 3.06 11.74 16.44
CA ARG A 6 2.94 12.39 15.14
C ARG A 6 1.83 11.72 14.33
N GLU A 7 0.75 12.48 14.09
CA GLU A 7 -0.28 12.36 13.03
C GLU A 7 -0.78 10.95 12.64
N GLY A 8 -2.01 10.61 13.07
CA GLY A 8 -2.83 9.58 12.42
C GLY A 8 -3.15 8.30 13.21
N THR A 9 -3.67 8.46 14.42
CA THR A 9 -4.55 7.53 15.18
C THR A 9 -5.45 6.60 14.31
N PHE A 10 -5.68 5.30 14.54
CA PHE A 10 -5.51 4.36 15.68
C PHE A 10 -5.27 2.91 15.21
N HIS A 11 -4.53 2.13 16.00
CA HIS A 11 -4.43 0.66 15.91
C HIS A 11 -5.46 -0.03 16.83
N ARG A 12 -6.24 -1.00 16.34
CA ARG A 12 -6.98 -1.93 17.21
C ARG A 12 -6.85 -3.36 16.72
N GLY A 13 -6.34 -4.23 17.60
CA GLY A 13 -5.86 -5.59 17.30
C GLY A 13 -4.33 -5.67 17.28
N LEU A 14 -3.74 -6.82 17.61
CA LEU A 14 -2.28 -7.04 17.70
C LEU A 14 -1.61 -7.41 16.37
N GLY A 15 -2.35 -7.32 15.26
CA GLY A 15 -1.91 -7.85 13.96
C GLY A 15 -0.90 -6.96 13.23
N LEU A 16 -0.96 -5.63 13.38
CA LEU A 16 -0.12 -4.72 12.59
C LEU A 16 1.26 -4.48 13.23
N ASN A 17 2.31 -4.82 12.51
CA ASN A 17 3.69 -4.48 12.82
C ASN A 17 4.17 -3.35 11.90
N LEU A 18 4.35 -2.16 12.47
CA LEU A 18 4.79 -0.97 11.73
C LEU A 18 6.27 -1.03 11.30
N THR A 19 7.11 -1.79 12.01
CA THR A 19 8.52 -1.95 11.65
C THR A 19 8.68 -2.80 10.40
N SER A 20 7.90 -3.87 10.27
CA SER A 20 7.93 -4.74 9.09
C SER A 20 6.90 -4.36 8.02
N GLY A 21 5.91 -3.51 8.35
CA GLY A 21 4.82 -3.15 7.45
C GLY A 21 3.82 -4.29 7.21
N GLN A 22 3.71 -5.22 8.17
CA GLN A 22 2.92 -6.45 8.01
C GLN A 22 1.71 -6.46 8.94
N TYR A 23 0.55 -6.85 8.42
CA TYR A 23 -0.62 -7.19 9.22
C TYR A 23 -0.75 -8.71 9.29
N THR A 24 -0.52 -9.31 10.46
CA THR A 24 -0.71 -10.74 10.72
C THR A 24 -2.13 -11.01 11.20
N ALA A 25 -2.83 -11.90 10.50
CA ALA A 25 -4.18 -12.33 10.86
C ALA A 25 -4.15 -13.10 12.19
N PRO A 26 -4.83 -12.63 13.24
CA PRO A 26 -4.86 -13.34 14.52
C PRO A 26 -5.75 -14.59 14.47
N ILE A 27 -6.75 -14.60 13.59
CA ILE A 27 -7.68 -15.70 13.38
C ILE A 27 -7.85 -15.98 11.89
N THR A 28 -8.45 -17.11 11.55
CA THR A 28 -8.70 -17.48 10.16
C THR A 28 -10.04 -16.88 9.71
N GLY A 29 -10.07 -16.21 8.56
CA GLY A 29 -11.32 -15.67 8.03
C GLY A 29 -11.13 -14.69 6.88
N TYR A 30 -12.23 -14.03 6.51
CA TYR A 30 -12.28 -12.99 5.50
C TYR A 30 -12.01 -11.62 6.12
N TYR A 31 -11.03 -10.92 5.57
CA TYR A 31 -10.64 -9.58 6.00
C TYR A 31 -10.87 -8.60 4.87
N THR A 32 -11.52 -7.46 5.17
CA THR A 32 -11.52 -6.31 4.28
C THR A 32 -10.24 -5.51 4.50
N PHE A 33 -9.54 -5.22 3.42
CA PHE A 33 -8.34 -4.40 3.40
C PHE A 33 -8.58 -3.12 2.61
N ALA A 34 -7.98 -2.03 3.07
CA ALA A 34 -7.90 -0.78 2.34
C ALA A 34 -6.51 -0.17 2.52
N ALA A 35 -5.94 0.33 1.43
CA ALA A 35 -4.71 1.12 1.47
C ALA A 35 -4.87 2.34 0.57
N THR A 36 -4.54 3.52 1.09
CA THR A 36 -4.52 4.78 0.33
C THR A 36 -3.12 5.35 0.45
N LEU A 37 -2.42 5.44 -0.67
CA LEU A 37 -1.07 5.96 -0.74
C LEU A 37 -1.07 7.32 -1.43
N HIS A 38 -0.48 8.30 -0.77
CA HIS A 38 -0.19 9.61 -1.35
C HIS A 38 1.25 9.61 -1.83
N ILE A 39 1.46 9.66 -3.14
CA ILE A 39 2.76 9.42 -3.77
C ILE A 39 3.19 10.66 -4.54
N VAL A 40 4.40 11.13 -4.26
CA VAL A 40 5.03 12.21 -5.02
C VAL A 40 6.03 11.59 -5.99
N HIS A 41 5.90 11.94 -7.25
CA HIS A 41 6.80 11.51 -8.31
C HIS A 41 7.93 12.51 -8.53
N GLN A 42 9.15 12.13 -8.18
CA GLN A 42 10.34 12.95 -8.44
C GLN A 42 10.89 12.64 -9.83
N GLY A 43 10.19 13.12 -10.85
CA GLY A 43 10.68 13.05 -12.23
C GLY A 43 11.68 14.17 -12.52
N HIS A 44 12.90 13.83 -12.89
CA HIS A 44 13.81 14.81 -13.48
C HIS A 44 13.36 15.04 -14.94
N GLN A 45 12.73 16.19 -15.21
CA GLN A 45 12.32 16.61 -16.56
C GLN A 45 13.55 16.80 -17.45
N ARG A 46 14.10 15.71 -18.01
CA ARG A 46 14.94 15.82 -19.20
C ARG A 46 14.00 15.99 -20.39
N LYS A 47 13.89 17.23 -20.88
CA LYS A 47 13.24 17.58 -22.15
C LYS A 47 13.65 16.56 -23.22
N GLY A 48 12.69 15.74 -23.64
CA GLY A 48 12.86 14.76 -24.71
C GLY A 48 12.84 13.32 -24.20
N ARG A 49 11.71 12.65 -24.47
CA ARG A 49 11.43 11.20 -24.26
C ARG A 49 10.92 10.81 -22.86
N GLN A 50 9.69 11.20 -22.53
CA GLN A 50 8.88 10.42 -21.58
C GLN A 50 8.47 9.10 -22.25
N CYS A 51 9.37 8.12 -22.17
CA CYS A 51 9.18 6.80 -22.77
C CYS A 51 8.27 5.93 -21.89
N GLY A 52 6.97 5.97 -22.17
CA GLY A 52 6.08 4.80 -22.26
C GLY A 52 5.75 3.97 -21.02
N ARG A 53 6.38 4.15 -19.85
CA ARG A 53 6.10 3.34 -18.65
C ARG A 53 5.98 4.19 -17.40
N ASN A 54 4.94 5.02 -17.36
CA ASN A 54 4.53 5.73 -16.16
C ASN A 54 3.40 4.96 -15.46
N ARG A 55 3.65 3.68 -15.16
CA ARG A 55 2.66 2.81 -14.51
C ARG A 55 3.09 2.55 -13.09
N LEU A 56 2.17 2.79 -12.17
CA LEU A 56 2.30 2.51 -10.76
C LEU A 56 1.28 1.43 -10.41
N ARG A 57 1.73 0.35 -9.78
CA ARG A 57 0.84 -0.71 -9.29
C ARG A 57 0.96 -0.74 -7.78
N VAL A 58 -0.18 -0.65 -7.09
CA VAL A 58 -0.24 -0.80 -5.64
C VAL A 58 -1.01 -2.08 -5.35
N LEU A 59 -0.39 -2.96 -4.56
CA LEU A 59 -0.91 -4.28 -4.27
C LEU A 59 -1.01 -4.51 -2.78
N ILE A 60 -1.96 -5.32 -2.35
CA ILE A 60 -1.98 -5.92 -1.01
C ILE A 60 -1.81 -7.42 -1.20
N CYS A 61 -0.75 -8.01 -0.65
CA CYS A 61 -0.41 -9.41 -0.91
C CYS A 61 -0.32 -10.22 0.38
N VAL A 62 -0.87 -11.43 0.35
CA VAL A 62 -0.74 -12.41 1.45
C VAL A 62 0.59 -13.14 1.33
N GLN A 63 1.37 -13.21 2.41
CA GLN A 63 2.68 -13.86 2.47
C GLN A 63 3.68 -13.40 1.39
N SER A 64 3.59 -12.15 0.95
CA SER A 64 4.35 -11.61 -0.19
C SER A 64 4.07 -12.31 -1.54
N LEU A 65 3.01 -13.12 -1.63
CA LEU A 65 2.57 -13.80 -2.85
C LEU A 65 1.55 -12.94 -3.58
N CYS A 66 2.01 -12.11 -4.51
CA CYS A 66 1.16 -11.23 -5.32
C CYS A 66 0.60 -11.92 -6.58
N GLN A 67 0.15 -13.17 -6.45
CA GLN A 67 -0.47 -13.94 -7.54
C GLN A 67 -1.96 -13.64 -7.64
N ARG A 68 -2.59 -14.03 -8.76
CA ARG A 68 -4.05 -13.93 -8.91
C ARG A 68 -4.73 -14.75 -7.80
N HIS A 69 -5.74 -14.16 -7.17
CA HIS A 69 -6.52 -14.68 -6.04
C HIS A 69 -5.91 -14.56 -4.63
N SER A 70 -4.63 -14.24 -4.47
CA SER A 70 -3.99 -14.01 -3.16
C SER A 70 -3.59 -12.55 -2.93
N SER A 71 -4.10 -11.65 -3.76
CA SER A 71 -3.77 -10.23 -3.74
C SER A 71 -4.88 -9.34 -4.26
N LEU A 72 -4.87 -8.10 -3.78
CA LEU A 72 -5.63 -6.99 -4.33
C LEU A 72 -4.67 -6.11 -5.13
N GLU A 73 -5.13 -5.55 -6.24
CA GLU A 73 -4.31 -4.71 -7.11
C GLU A 73 -5.12 -3.50 -7.59
N THR A 74 -4.45 -2.35 -7.62
CA THR A 74 -4.88 -1.19 -8.40
C THR A 74 -3.73 -0.69 -9.26
N VAL A 75 -4.07 -0.10 -10.39
CA VAL A 75 -3.11 0.41 -11.36
C VAL A 75 -3.40 1.88 -11.60
N SER A 76 -2.38 2.71 -11.40
CA SER A 76 -2.45 4.15 -11.69
C SER A 76 -1.41 4.54 -12.73
N ARG A 77 -1.70 5.63 -13.46
CA ARG A 77 -0.77 6.27 -14.39
C ARG A 77 -0.21 7.52 -13.76
N LEU A 78 1.07 7.76 -14.00
CA LEU A 78 1.81 8.89 -13.44
C LEU A 78 2.05 9.92 -14.54
N GLU A 79 1.31 11.02 -14.52
CA GLU A 79 1.28 11.92 -15.69
C GLU A 79 2.44 12.92 -15.67
N SER A 80 2.65 13.65 -14.57
CA SER A 80 3.69 14.67 -14.46
C SER A 80 4.69 14.41 -13.32
N SER A 81 5.86 15.04 -13.42
CA SER A 81 6.84 15.13 -12.34
C SER A 81 6.44 16.21 -11.35
N GLY A 82 6.46 15.92 -10.06
CA GLY A 82 6.14 16.88 -8.99
C GLY A 82 4.67 16.84 -8.53
N ASP A 83 3.81 16.08 -9.22
CA ASP A 83 2.41 15.94 -8.80
C ASP A 83 2.25 14.93 -7.66
N LEU A 84 1.38 15.28 -6.71
CA LEU A 84 0.89 14.38 -5.69
C LEU A 84 -0.22 13.51 -6.30
N VAL A 85 0.02 12.21 -6.37
CA VAL A 85 -0.96 11.24 -6.86
C VAL A 85 -1.46 10.40 -5.69
N THR A 86 -2.79 10.31 -5.57
CA THR A 86 -3.44 9.43 -4.60
C THR A 86 -3.82 8.13 -5.29
N VAL A 87 -3.39 7.00 -4.73
CA VAL A 87 -3.72 5.68 -5.23
C VAL A 87 -4.34 4.86 -4.11
N SER A 88 -5.53 4.31 -4.36
CA SER A 88 -6.26 3.51 -3.38
C SER A 88 -6.54 2.10 -3.91
N VAL A 89 -6.32 1.11 -3.05
CA VAL A 89 -6.65 -0.30 -3.28
C VAL A 89 -7.48 -0.80 -2.12
N ASN A 90 -8.61 -1.44 -2.43
CA ASN A 90 -9.53 -1.95 -1.43
C ASN A 90 -10.11 -3.29 -1.90
N GLY A 91 -10.48 -4.16 -0.96
CA GLY A 91 -11.12 -5.43 -1.27
C GLY A 91 -11.03 -6.42 -0.12
N VAL A 92 -11.46 -7.65 -0.38
CA VAL A 92 -11.52 -8.71 0.62
C VAL A 92 -10.49 -9.80 0.29
N LEU A 93 -9.74 -10.25 1.29
CA LEU A 93 -8.84 -11.40 1.19
C LEU A 93 -9.13 -12.37 2.34
N TYR A 94 -9.06 -13.65 2.05
CA TYR A 94 -9.10 -14.69 3.07
C TYR A 94 -7.69 -14.95 3.61
N LEU A 95 -7.52 -14.89 4.93
CA LEU A 95 -6.25 -15.17 5.60
C LEU A 95 -6.46 -16.29 6.62
N GLN A 96 -5.51 -17.22 6.68
CA GLN A 96 -5.38 -18.16 7.78
C GLN A 96 -4.68 -17.48 8.96
N ALA A 97 -4.97 -17.93 10.18
CA ALA A 97 -4.29 -17.47 11.38
C ALA A 97 -2.76 -17.59 11.21
N GLY A 98 -2.04 -16.50 11.49
CA GLY A 98 -0.59 -16.40 11.33
C GLY A 98 -0.11 -16.01 9.93
N GLN A 99 -0.97 -16.01 8.91
CA GLN A 99 -0.62 -15.39 7.63
C GLN A 99 -0.59 -13.87 7.77
N TYR A 100 0.30 -13.23 7.02
CA TYR A 100 0.38 -11.78 6.98
C TYR A 100 -0.04 -11.23 5.61
N ALA A 101 -0.57 -10.01 5.62
CA ALA A 101 -0.74 -9.17 4.44
C ALA A 101 0.15 -7.93 4.54
N SER A 102 0.66 -7.46 3.41
CA SER A 102 1.43 -6.21 3.33
C SER A 102 1.15 -5.47 2.03
N VAL A 103 1.40 -4.16 2.02
CA VAL A 103 1.22 -3.29 0.87
C VAL A 103 2.52 -3.25 0.07
N PHE A 104 2.45 -3.56 -1.21
CA PHE A 104 3.56 -3.52 -2.14
C PHE A 104 3.32 -2.45 -3.19
N VAL A 105 4.40 -1.77 -3.58
CA VAL A 105 4.38 -0.77 -4.65
C VAL A 105 5.33 -1.24 -5.75
N ASP A 106 4.78 -1.58 -6.91
CA ASP A 106 5.52 -1.90 -8.11
C ASP A 106 5.61 -0.64 -8.98
N ASN A 107 6.80 -0.02 -8.93
CA ASN A 107 7.13 1.18 -9.64
C ASN A 107 7.76 0.84 -10.99
N ALA A 108 6.95 0.82 -12.05
CA ALA A 108 7.46 0.68 -13.41
C ALA A 108 8.03 1.99 -13.97
N ALA A 109 7.86 3.13 -13.26
CA ALA A 109 8.52 4.37 -13.62
C ALA A 109 10.02 4.27 -13.32
N ARG A 110 10.85 4.75 -14.24
CA ARG A 110 12.32 4.74 -14.12
C ARG A 110 12.84 5.86 -13.20
N SER A 111 12.02 6.31 -12.27
CA SER A 111 12.23 7.47 -11.41
C SER A 111 11.82 7.13 -9.98
N PRO A 112 12.46 7.74 -8.97
CA PRO A 112 12.10 7.52 -7.58
C PRO A 112 10.70 8.07 -7.26
N LEU A 113 10.02 7.36 -6.36
CA LEU A 113 8.73 7.74 -5.80
C LEU A 113 8.87 7.89 -4.29
N THR A 114 8.16 8.87 -3.73
CA THR A 114 8.10 9.08 -2.28
C THR A 114 6.67 8.89 -1.79
N VAL A 115 6.46 7.95 -0.88
CA VAL A 115 5.20 7.78 -0.17
C VAL A 115 5.14 8.81 0.97
N GLN A 116 4.08 9.61 1.00
CA GLN A 116 3.87 10.68 1.97
C GLN A 116 3.23 10.18 3.26
N SER A 117 3.45 10.90 4.35
CA SER A 117 3.00 10.54 5.71
C SER A 117 1.48 10.50 5.88
N GLY A 118 0.69 11.12 4.99
CA GLY A 118 -0.77 11.02 5.02
C GLY A 118 -1.32 9.68 4.50
N SER A 119 -0.47 8.77 4.04
CA SER A 119 -0.88 7.47 3.53
C SER A 119 -1.42 6.58 4.65
N GLY A 120 -2.41 5.75 4.34
CA GLY A 120 -3.10 4.91 5.32
C GLY A 120 -3.26 3.47 4.89
N PHE A 121 -3.38 2.58 5.88
CA PHE A 121 -3.69 1.17 5.71
C PHE A 121 -4.67 0.73 6.80
N SER A 122 -5.65 -0.10 6.44
CA SER A 122 -6.56 -0.73 7.39
C SER A 122 -6.90 -2.16 6.99
N ALA A 123 -7.22 -2.96 8.02
CA ALA A 123 -7.64 -4.34 7.90
C ALA A 123 -8.73 -4.62 8.96
N VAL A 124 -9.86 -5.19 8.54
CA VAL A 124 -10.99 -5.50 9.44
C VAL A 124 -11.50 -6.90 9.12
N LEU A 125 -11.66 -7.72 10.16
CA LEU A 125 -12.30 -9.04 10.04
C LEU A 125 -13.79 -8.87 9.74
N LEU A 126 -14.27 -9.50 8.66
CA LEU A 126 -15.68 -9.55 8.28
C LEU A 126 -16.39 -10.77 8.86
N GLY A 127 -15.69 -11.91 8.95
CA GLY A 127 -16.21 -13.18 9.43
C GLY A 127 -15.23 -14.33 9.16
N GLU A 128 -15.47 -15.47 9.80
CA GLU A 128 -14.72 -16.73 9.58
C GLU A 128 -15.30 -17.52 8.39
#